data_AF-A0A6L8A931-F1
#
_entry.id   AF-A0A6L8A931-F1
#
_cell.length_a   1.000
_cell.length_b   1.000
_cell.length_c   1.000
_cell.angle_alpha   90.00
_cell.angle_beta   90.00
_cell.angle_gamma   90.00
#
_symmetry.space_group_name_H-M   'P 1'
#
loop_
_entity.id
_entity.type
_entity.pdbx_description
1 polymer ?
#
loop_
_entity_poly.entity_id
_entity_poly.type
_entity_poly.pdbx_seq_one_letter_code
_entity_poly.pdbx_strand_id
1 'polypeptide(L)'
;MTPLTHGQIRALRDWVGQLQRILQWEADHDFVNSRGHSGHFAEVLARGLAEAPLATVRDSATCTELQAGFSTYSTWRPQQRRHWVARTRQWLHQQRLHLQDQTETQATGPSPDQPSPRPQTPPLAHVQGIGPRLAARLMGVGLQTVEDLLRHYPRDYIDYSRLLRIRALRPGETVTVVGTVGRSHAFVSSRNHNLAILELQLQDCTGRLKVTRFYMGRRFTSPKWLQRQRRLFPQGATVAASGLVKTGPYGLSLQDPLLEVLDSGPGTTAASPGRRILPVYPPVEGLGGESLRRAVQAVLPMACRQQDHLTEPWRQRFGVIHLAEAFTAIHQPASEAARQAARHRLVFDEFLELQLGLLRRRQRQQAQAMADLTVTGASDLAAAFLALLPFRLTSAQERVLRQVRNDLQWTTPMGRLVQGDVGSGKTVVAIIALL
;
A
#
# COMPACT_ATOMS: atom_id res chain seq x y z
N MET A 1 -18.74 -32.98 -18.06
CA MET A 1 -17.51 -32.52 -18.73
C MET A 1 -16.35 -33.20 -18.03
N THR A 2 -15.50 -33.91 -18.76
CA THR A 2 -14.31 -34.58 -18.22
C THR A 2 -13.36 -33.54 -17.58
N PRO A 3 -12.76 -33.84 -16.42
CA PRO A 3 -11.79 -32.94 -15.79
C PRO A 3 -10.61 -32.70 -16.74
N LEU A 4 -10.24 -31.43 -16.94
CA LEU A 4 -9.07 -31.06 -17.73
C LEU A 4 -7.79 -31.58 -17.08
N THR A 5 -6.88 -32.10 -17.88
CA THR A 5 -5.55 -32.52 -17.42
C THR A 5 -4.67 -31.31 -17.07
N HIS A 6 -3.66 -31.51 -16.21
CA HIS A 6 -2.71 -30.45 -15.84
C HIS A 6 -2.00 -29.84 -17.07
N GLY A 7 -1.74 -30.63 -18.11
CA GLY A 7 -1.18 -30.16 -19.38
C GLY A 7 -2.14 -29.23 -20.15
N GLN A 8 -3.43 -29.56 -20.17
CA GLN A 8 -4.47 -28.74 -20.81
C GLN A 8 -4.69 -27.41 -20.08
N ILE A 9 -4.65 -27.41 -18.73
CA ILE A 9 -4.75 -26.19 -17.92
C ILE A 9 -3.57 -25.24 -18.18
N ARG A 10 -2.35 -25.79 -18.26
CA ARG A 10 -1.14 -25.01 -18.56
C ARG A 10 -1.19 -24.41 -19.98
N ALA A 11 -1.54 -25.23 -20.97
CA ALA A 11 -1.66 -24.78 -22.36
C ALA A 11 -2.70 -23.65 -22.52
N LEU A 12 -3.87 -23.78 -21.89
CA LEU A 12 -4.90 -22.75 -21.93
C LEU A 12 -4.47 -21.46 -21.22
N ARG A 13 -3.77 -21.56 -20.08
CA ARG A 13 -3.26 -20.39 -19.34
C ARG A 13 -2.21 -19.62 -20.14
N ASP A 14 -1.26 -20.33 -20.73
CA ASP A 14 -0.18 -19.73 -21.52
C ASP A 14 -0.76 -19.06 -22.78
N TRP A 15 -1.72 -19.72 -23.44
CA TRP A 15 -2.46 -19.17 -24.59
C TRP A 15 -3.25 -17.89 -24.23
N VAL A 16 -4.05 -17.90 -23.16
CA VAL A 16 -4.79 -16.70 -22.69
C VAL A 16 -3.82 -15.56 -22.36
N GLY A 17 -2.72 -15.85 -21.67
CA GLY A 17 -1.72 -14.84 -21.30
C GLY A 17 -0.98 -14.24 -22.50
N GLN A 18 -0.74 -15.03 -23.55
CA GLN A 18 -0.18 -14.53 -24.80
C GLN A 18 -1.14 -13.57 -25.51
N LEU A 19 -2.41 -13.95 -25.69
CA LEU A 19 -3.40 -13.11 -26.38
C LEU A 19 -3.73 -11.83 -25.59
N GLN A 20 -3.78 -11.89 -24.26
CA GLN A 20 -3.99 -10.71 -23.42
C GLN A 20 -2.86 -9.68 -23.57
N ARG A 21 -1.61 -10.11 -23.71
CA ARG A 21 -0.47 -9.22 -23.96
C ARG A 21 -0.57 -8.54 -25.32
N ILE A 22 -0.94 -9.29 -26.36
CA ILE A 22 -1.13 -8.75 -27.72
C ILE A 22 -2.27 -7.72 -27.73
N LEU A 23 -3.40 -8.01 -27.08
CA LEU A 23 -4.54 -7.10 -26.94
C LEU A 23 -4.24 -5.85 -26.11
N GLN A 24 -3.39 -5.96 -25.08
CA GLN A 24 -2.95 -4.81 -24.29
C GLN A 24 -2.07 -3.88 -25.12
N TRP A 25 -1.14 -4.45 -25.89
CA TRP A 25 -0.26 -3.67 -26.74
C TRP A 25 -1.04 -2.79 -27.73
N GLU A 26 -2.07 -3.31 -28.37
CA GLU A 26 -2.91 -2.53 -29.28
C GLU A 26 -3.75 -1.46 -28.57
N ALA A 27 -4.17 -1.72 -27.33
CA ALA A 27 -4.87 -0.72 -26.51
C ALA A 27 -3.96 0.47 -26.13
N ASP A 28 -2.67 0.21 -25.96
CA ASP A 28 -1.67 1.24 -25.65
C ASP A 28 -1.25 2.06 -26.88
N HIS A 29 -1.57 1.58 -28.10
CA HIS A 29 -1.21 2.21 -29.39
C HIS A 29 -2.43 2.73 -30.17
N ASP A 30 -3.46 3.18 -29.46
CA ASP A 30 -4.64 3.85 -30.04
C ASP A 30 -5.42 3.05 -31.10
N PHE A 31 -5.31 1.71 -31.11
CA PHE A 31 -6.11 0.82 -31.96
C PHE A 31 -5.88 1.04 -33.48
N VAL A 32 -4.65 1.36 -33.87
CA VAL A 32 -4.27 1.71 -35.25
C VAL A 32 -3.98 0.50 -36.16
N ASN A 33 -4.18 -0.73 -35.67
CA ASN A 33 -3.73 -1.99 -36.26
C ASN A 33 -2.21 -2.03 -36.41
N SER A 34 -1.53 -1.87 -35.29
CA SER A 34 -0.10 -1.55 -35.28
C SER A 34 0.75 -2.73 -35.75
N ARG A 35 1.88 -2.44 -36.42
CA ARG A 35 2.74 -3.44 -37.08
C ARG A 35 3.90 -3.84 -36.16
N GLY A 36 4.00 -5.13 -35.86
CA GLY A 36 5.14 -5.70 -35.12
C GLY A 36 6.05 -6.54 -36.02
N HIS A 37 7.06 -7.18 -35.40
CA HIS A 37 7.99 -8.07 -36.11
C HIS A 37 7.31 -9.30 -36.74
N SER A 38 6.15 -9.71 -36.22
CA SER A 38 5.43 -10.92 -36.64
C SER A 38 4.23 -10.65 -37.57
N GLY A 39 3.99 -9.39 -37.97
CA GLY A 39 2.87 -8.98 -38.81
C GLY A 39 2.04 -7.84 -38.20
N HIS A 40 0.89 -7.54 -38.81
CA HIS A 40 -0.07 -6.60 -38.25
C HIS A 40 -0.81 -7.21 -37.06
N PHE A 41 -1.15 -6.40 -36.06
CA PHE A 41 -1.85 -6.82 -34.84
C PHE A 41 -3.04 -7.75 -35.13
N ALA A 42 -3.92 -7.36 -36.06
CA ALA A 42 -5.12 -8.11 -36.39
C ALA A 42 -4.83 -9.52 -36.95
N GLU A 43 -3.80 -9.66 -37.77
CA GLU A 43 -3.38 -10.94 -38.37
C GLU A 43 -2.76 -11.86 -37.30
N VAL A 44 -1.92 -11.29 -36.45
CA VAL A 44 -1.27 -12.02 -35.35
C VAL A 44 -2.31 -12.52 -34.34
N LEU A 45 -3.30 -11.69 -34.01
CA LEU A 45 -4.34 -12.05 -33.07
C LEU A 45 -5.34 -13.05 -33.68
N ALA A 46 -5.71 -12.91 -34.96
CA ALA A 46 -6.54 -13.89 -35.65
C ALA A 46 -5.86 -15.27 -35.73
N ARG A 47 -4.54 -15.31 -35.97
CA ARG A 47 -3.74 -16.55 -35.94
C ARG A 47 -3.69 -17.14 -34.53
N GLY A 48 -3.44 -16.31 -33.52
CA GLY A 48 -3.42 -16.76 -32.13
C GLY A 48 -4.78 -17.28 -31.64
N LEU A 49 -5.89 -16.72 -32.11
CA LEU A 49 -7.24 -17.25 -31.86
C LEU A 49 -7.51 -18.55 -32.62
N ALA A 50 -6.92 -18.75 -33.81
CA ALA A 50 -7.02 -20.01 -34.56
C ALA A 50 -6.27 -21.17 -33.86
N GLU A 51 -5.19 -20.86 -33.14
CA GLU A 51 -4.41 -21.81 -32.33
C GLU A 51 -5.07 -22.15 -30.98
N ALA A 52 -6.34 -21.78 -30.78
CA ALA A 52 -7.06 -22.05 -29.54
C ALA A 52 -7.10 -23.56 -29.24
N PRO A 53 -6.83 -23.98 -27.98
CA PRO A 53 -7.05 -25.35 -27.56
C PRO A 53 -8.57 -25.61 -27.40
N LEU A 54 -9.27 -25.77 -28.54
CA LEU A 54 -10.75 -25.82 -28.64
C LEU A 54 -11.40 -26.86 -27.73
N ALA A 55 -10.70 -27.94 -27.39
CA ALA A 55 -11.17 -28.96 -26.44
C ALA A 55 -11.31 -28.44 -24.98
N THR A 56 -10.73 -27.28 -24.68
CA THR A 56 -10.60 -26.72 -23.32
C THR A 56 -11.29 -25.36 -23.16
N VAL A 57 -11.54 -24.66 -24.26
CA VAL A 57 -12.19 -23.35 -24.30
C VAL A 57 -13.70 -23.52 -24.19
N ARG A 58 -14.35 -22.77 -23.28
CA ARG A 58 -15.81 -22.64 -23.29
C ARG A 58 -16.24 -21.66 -24.36
N ASP A 59 -17.34 -21.97 -25.02
CA ASP A 59 -17.94 -21.11 -26.05
C ASP A 59 -17.00 -20.93 -27.28
N SER A 60 -16.73 -22.06 -27.95
CA SER A 60 -15.97 -22.11 -29.19
C SER A 60 -16.64 -21.32 -30.32
N ALA A 61 -17.96 -21.14 -30.27
CA ALA A 61 -18.69 -20.29 -31.21
C ALA A 61 -18.25 -18.82 -31.11
N THR A 62 -18.17 -18.28 -29.89
CA THR A 62 -17.65 -16.92 -29.67
C THR A 62 -16.17 -16.80 -30.05
N CYS A 63 -15.35 -17.84 -29.86
CA CYS A 63 -13.95 -17.83 -30.32
C CYS A 63 -13.86 -17.66 -31.84
N THR A 64 -14.66 -18.42 -32.60
CA THR A 64 -14.73 -18.34 -34.06
C THR A 64 -15.28 -16.99 -34.53
N GLU A 65 -16.28 -16.43 -33.84
CA GLU A 65 -16.81 -15.10 -34.13
C GLU A 65 -15.75 -14.00 -33.93
N LEU A 66 -15.02 -14.05 -32.80
CA LEU A 66 -13.95 -13.09 -32.50
C LEU A 66 -12.83 -13.17 -33.55
N GLN A 67 -12.43 -14.39 -33.93
CA GLN A 67 -11.44 -14.64 -34.99
C GLN A 67 -11.89 -14.03 -36.33
N ALA A 68 -13.13 -14.27 -36.75
CA ALA A 68 -13.69 -13.72 -37.98
C ALA A 68 -13.78 -12.18 -37.95
N GLY A 69 -14.02 -11.58 -36.78
CA GLY A 69 -13.97 -10.12 -36.64
C GLY A 69 -12.56 -9.55 -36.85
N PHE A 70 -11.52 -10.25 -36.39
CA PHE A 70 -10.14 -9.78 -36.57
C PHE A 70 -9.64 -9.83 -38.02
N SER A 71 -10.23 -10.65 -38.90
CA SER A 71 -9.88 -10.65 -40.33
C SER A 71 -10.34 -9.38 -41.06
N THR A 72 -11.37 -8.69 -40.56
CA THR A 72 -11.89 -7.44 -41.14
C THR A 72 -11.53 -6.18 -40.33
N TYR A 73 -10.77 -6.34 -39.25
CA TYR A 73 -10.39 -5.29 -38.30
C TYR A 73 -9.73 -4.05 -38.93
N SER A 74 -8.93 -4.25 -39.98
CA SER A 74 -8.25 -3.18 -40.71
C SER A 74 -9.20 -2.20 -41.39
N THR A 75 -10.42 -2.65 -41.73
CA THR A 75 -11.44 -1.84 -42.42
C THR A 75 -12.33 -1.02 -41.47
N TRP A 76 -12.26 -1.28 -40.17
CA TRP A 76 -13.15 -0.68 -39.17
C TRP A 76 -12.67 0.67 -38.67
N ARG A 77 -13.62 1.49 -38.18
CA ARG A 77 -13.33 2.77 -37.52
C ARG A 77 -12.70 2.54 -36.12
N PRO A 78 -11.92 3.48 -35.58
CA PRO A 78 -11.24 3.33 -34.28
C PRO A 78 -12.17 2.94 -33.12
N GLN A 79 -13.41 3.42 -33.10
CA GLN A 79 -14.40 3.07 -32.07
C GLN A 79 -14.86 1.60 -32.14
N GLN A 80 -15.01 1.06 -33.34
CA GLN A 80 -15.36 -0.36 -33.55
C GLN A 80 -14.18 -1.27 -33.17
N ARG A 81 -12.95 -0.86 -33.51
CA ARG A 81 -11.72 -1.54 -33.10
C ARG A 81 -11.56 -1.61 -31.58
N ARG A 82 -11.81 -0.48 -30.89
CA ARG A 82 -11.85 -0.39 -29.42
C ARG A 82 -12.85 -1.37 -28.81
N HIS A 83 -14.07 -1.37 -29.34
CA HIS A 83 -15.12 -2.27 -28.87
C HIS A 83 -14.73 -3.75 -29.04
N TRP A 84 -14.17 -4.13 -30.18
CA TRP A 84 -13.81 -5.52 -30.45
C TRP A 84 -12.63 -6.00 -29.60
N VAL A 85 -11.62 -5.16 -29.39
CA VAL A 85 -10.50 -5.45 -28.48
C VAL A 85 -11.00 -5.62 -27.03
N ALA A 86 -11.90 -4.74 -26.56
CA ALA A 86 -12.49 -4.85 -25.23
C ALA A 86 -13.31 -6.14 -25.05
N ARG A 87 -14.15 -6.48 -26.04
CA ARG A 87 -14.94 -7.72 -26.05
C ARG A 87 -14.05 -8.96 -25.99
N THR A 88 -12.98 -8.99 -26.78
CA THR A 88 -12.03 -10.12 -26.81
C THR A 88 -11.30 -10.28 -25.48
N ARG A 89 -10.87 -9.16 -24.85
CA ARG A 89 -10.25 -9.17 -23.53
C ARG A 89 -11.19 -9.69 -22.45
N GLN A 90 -12.44 -9.27 -22.48
CA GLN A 90 -13.46 -9.71 -21.52
C GLN A 90 -13.73 -11.22 -21.65
N TRP A 91 -13.83 -11.72 -22.88
CA TRP A 91 -14.01 -13.14 -23.13
C TRP A 91 -12.80 -13.98 -22.66
N LEU A 92 -11.56 -13.56 -22.95
CA LEU A 92 -10.35 -14.22 -22.45
C LEU A 92 -10.25 -14.20 -20.91
N HIS A 93 -10.73 -13.13 -20.27
CA HIS A 93 -10.81 -13.05 -18.81
C HIS A 93 -11.80 -14.08 -18.23
N GLN A 94 -12.94 -14.30 -18.89
CA GLN A 94 -13.91 -15.33 -18.47
C GLN A 94 -13.32 -16.75 -18.58
N GLN A 95 -12.53 -17.04 -19.62
CA GLN A 95 -11.84 -18.34 -19.74
C GLN A 95 -10.83 -18.55 -18.60
N ARG A 96 -10.16 -17.48 -18.15
CA ARG A 96 -9.22 -17.52 -17.02
C ARG A 96 -9.91 -17.74 -15.68
N LEU A 97 -11.05 -17.12 -15.42
CA LEU A 97 -11.83 -17.33 -14.20
C LEU A 97 -12.31 -18.79 -14.08
N HIS A 98 -12.74 -19.38 -15.19
CA HIS A 98 -13.15 -20.78 -15.23
C HIS A 98 -12.00 -21.75 -14.90
N LEU A 99 -10.76 -21.43 -15.30
CA LEU A 99 -9.58 -22.20 -14.90
C LEU A 99 -9.36 -22.17 -13.38
N GLN A 100 -9.69 -21.06 -12.72
CA GLN A 100 -9.55 -20.94 -11.26
C GLN A 100 -10.58 -21.81 -10.55
N ASP A 101 -11.85 -21.77 -10.98
CA ASP A 101 -12.91 -22.64 -10.47
C ASP A 101 -12.58 -24.14 -10.61
N GLN A 102 -12.07 -24.59 -11.77
CA GLN A 102 -11.73 -26.00 -11.97
C GLN A 102 -10.50 -26.47 -11.19
N THR A 103 -9.55 -25.57 -10.91
CA THR A 103 -8.38 -25.89 -10.08
C THR A 103 -8.80 -26.03 -8.62
N GLU A 104 -9.84 -25.31 -8.18
CA GLU A 104 -10.40 -25.41 -6.83
C GLU A 104 -11.22 -26.70 -6.63
N THR A 105 -11.99 -27.16 -7.62
CA THR A 105 -12.75 -28.44 -7.50
C THR A 105 -11.88 -29.70 -7.53
N GLN A 106 -10.66 -29.65 -8.10
CA GLN A 106 -9.72 -30.78 -8.12
C GLN A 106 -8.78 -30.85 -6.89
N ALA A 107 -8.80 -29.84 -6.02
CA ALA A 107 -7.87 -29.70 -4.90
C ALA A 107 -8.34 -30.33 -3.57
N THR A 108 -9.35 -31.20 -3.57
CA THR A 108 -9.85 -31.90 -2.37
C THR A 108 -9.17 -33.25 -2.10
N GLY A 109 -7.89 -33.39 -2.43
CA GLY A 109 -7.01 -34.49 -1.99
C GLY A 109 -5.89 -33.95 -1.11
N PRO A 110 -5.57 -34.59 0.04
CA PRO A 110 -4.71 -33.97 1.04
C PRO A 110 -3.24 -33.98 0.58
N SER A 111 -2.63 -32.80 0.52
CA SER A 111 -1.17 -32.65 0.45
C SER A 111 -0.72 -31.67 1.54
N PRO A 112 0.37 -31.94 2.29
CA PRO A 112 0.61 -31.32 3.60
C PRO A 112 1.30 -29.95 3.55
N ASP A 113 1.44 -29.31 2.37
CA ASP A 113 2.35 -28.18 2.23
C ASP A 113 1.71 -26.87 1.69
N GLN A 114 0.38 -26.72 1.75
CA GLN A 114 -0.24 -25.41 1.55
C GLN A 114 -0.32 -24.62 2.87
N PRO A 115 0.07 -23.33 2.89
CA PRO A 115 -0.27 -22.46 4.01
C PRO A 115 -1.80 -22.44 4.16
N SER A 116 -2.27 -22.57 5.39
CA SER A 116 -3.69 -22.56 5.74
C SER A 116 -4.45 -21.46 5.00
N PRO A 117 -5.70 -21.67 4.56
CA PRO A 117 -6.50 -20.61 3.97
C PRO A 117 -6.53 -19.45 4.95
N ARG A 118 -6.08 -18.26 4.50
CA ARG A 118 -6.16 -17.04 5.31
C ARG A 118 -7.60 -16.96 5.86
N PRO A 119 -7.80 -16.72 7.16
CA PRO A 119 -9.14 -16.56 7.69
C PRO A 119 -9.85 -15.51 6.85
N GLN A 120 -11.02 -15.86 6.30
CA GLN A 120 -11.78 -14.99 5.40
C GLN A 120 -12.15 -13.71 6.15
N THR A 121 -11.33 -12.68 6.00
CA THR A 121 -11.57 -11.39 6.65
C THR A 121 -12.79 -10.76 5.98
N PRO A 122 -13.78 -10.28 6.75
CA PRO A 122 -14.99 -9.75 6.16
C PRO A 122 -14.67 -8.59 5.19
N PRO A 123 -15.29 -8.54 4.00
CA PRO A 123 -15.16 -7.41 3.10
C PRO A 123 -15.58 -6.11 3.79
N LEU A 124 -14.90 -5.01 3.47
CA LEU A 124 -15.17 -3.70 4.09
C LEU A 124 -16.62 -3.22 3.91
N ALA A 125 -17.31 -3.69 2.87
CA ALA A 125 -18.72 -3.39 2.61
C ALA A 125 -19.69 -3.85 3.71
N HIS A 126 -19.30 -4.84 4.53
CA HIS A 126 -20.13 -5.37 5.63
C HIS A 126 -19.82 -4.74 6.99
N VAL A 127 -18.84 -3.84 7.07
CA VAL A 127 -18.44 -3.21 8.32
C VAL A 127 -19.38 -2.03 8.62
N GLN A 128 -20.04 -2.08 9.78
CA GLN A 128 -20.86 -0.95 10.24
C GLN A 128 -19.98 0.30 10.41
N GLY A 129 -20.36 1.40 9.76
CA GLY A 129 -19.59 2.65 9.72
C GLY A 129 -18.82 2.88 8.42
N ILE A 130 -18.67 1.86 7.56
CA ILE A 130 -18.13 1.98 6.20
C ILE A 130 -19.28 1.85 5.20
N GLY A 131 -19.83 2.98 4.76
CA GLY A 131 -20.90 2.98 3.76
C GLY A 131 -20.43 2.47 2.39
N PRO A 132 -21.35 2.03 1.49
CA PRO A 132 -21.00 1.39 0.22
C PRO A 132 -20.16 2.29 -0.71
N ARG A 133 -20.38 3.61 -0.65
CA ARG A 133 -19.57 4.60 -1.40
C ARG A 133 -18.14 4.69 -0.89
N LEU A 134 -17.93 4.59 0.42
CA LEU A 134 -16.61 4.62 1.03
C LEU A 134 -15.87 3.30 0.78
N ALA A 135 -16.56 2.16 0.91
CA ALA A 135 -16.03 0.85 0.56
C ALA A 135 -15.58 0.78 -0.90
N ALA A 136 -16.40 1.25 -1.85
CA ALA A 136 -16.03 1.29 -3.27
C ALA A 136 -14.78 2.13 -3.55
N ARG A 137 -14.60 3.26 -2.86
CA ARG A 137 -13.40 4.10 -2.99
C ARG A 137 -12.17 3.44 -2.39
N LEU A 138 -12.30 2.81 -1.22
CA LEU A 138 -11.20 2.07 -0.58
C LEU A 138 -10.74 0.91 -1.46
N MET A 139 -11.67 0.16 -2.05
CA MET A 139 -11.37 -0.91 -3.00
C MET A 139 -10.61 -0.40 -4.23
N GLY A 140 -10.97 0.79 -4.74
CA GLY A 140 -10.28 1.43 -5.87
C GLY A 140 -8.79 1.72 -5.62
N VAL A 141 -8.36 1.76 -4.36
CA VAL A 141 -6.97 1.98 -3.95
C VAL A 141 -6.33 0.73 -3.35
N GLY A 142 -6.97 -0.44 -3.52
CA GLY A 142 -6.44 -1.73 -3.07
C GLY A 142 -6.71 -2.07 -1.60
N LEU A 143 -7.50 -1.27 -0.88
CA LEU A 143 -7.92 -1.56 0.50
C LEU A 143 -9.30 -2.25 0.46
N GLN A 144 -9.34 -3.58 0.56
CA GLN A 144 -10.55 -4.37 0.32
C GLN A 144 -11.09 -5.04 1.59
N THR A 145 -10.21 -5.34 2.53
CA THR A 145 -10.50 -6.11 3.74
C THR A 145 -10.26 -5.31 5.01
N VAL A 146 -10.80 -5.81 6.12
CA VAL A 146 -10.51 -5.29 7.46
C VAL A 146 -9.01 -5.31 7.77
N GLU A 147 -8.30 -6.38 7.36
CA GLU A 147 -6.86 -6.50 7.57
C GLU A 147 -6.09 -5.43 6.80
N ASP A 148 -6.49 -5.13 5.56
CA ASP A 148 -5.85 -4.08 4.76
C ASP A 148 -5.92 -2.71 5.46
N LEU A 149 -7.06 -2.38 6.08
CA LEU A 149 -7.19 -1.14 6.86
C LEU A 149 -6.41 -1.16 8.17
N LEU A 150 -6.35 -2.29 8.87
CA LEU A 150 -5.54 -2.44 10.09
C LEU A 150 -4.03 -2.41 9.81
N ARG A 151 -3.62 -2.78 8.59
CA ARG A 151 -2.22 -2.70 8.13
C ARG A 151 -1.91 -1.40 7.40
N HIS A 152 -2.89 -0.53 7.19
CA HIS A 152 -2.67 0.78 6.60
C HIS A 152 -2.16 1.76 7.67
N TYR A 153 -0.88 1.65 8.03
CA TYR A 153 -0.33 2.36 9.18
C TYR A 153 -0.23 3.89 8.98
N PRO A 154 -0.36 4.68 10.06
CA PRO A 154 -0.11 6.12 10.02
C PRO A 154 1.35 6.42 9.63
N ARG A 155 1.55 7.44 8.78
CA ARG A 155 2.89 7.94 8.43
C ARG A 155 3.50 8.79 9.54
N ASP A 156 2.65 9.48 10.31
CA ASP A 156 3.07 10.43 11.33
C ASP A 156 1.99 10.58 12.41
N TYR A 157 2.31 11.26 13.50
CA TYR A 157 1.43 11.48 14.63
C TYR A 157 1.52 12.93 15.11
N ILE A 158 0.37 13.56 15.30
CA ILE A 158 0.30 14.91 15.89
C ILE A 158 0.00 14.75 17.37
N ASP A 159 0.94 15.17 18.23
CA ASP A 159 0.75 15.18 19.68
C ASP A 159 0.04 16.46 20.13
N TYR A 160 -1.19 16.29 20.58
CA TYR A 160 -2.06 17.33 21.14
C TYR A 160 -1.93 17.48 22.66
N SER A 161 -1.11 16.67 23.34
CA SER A 161 -0.93 16.74 24.80
C SER A 161 -0.34 18.08 25.29
N ARG A 162 0.29 18.85 24.39
CA ARG A 162 0.88 20.16 24.67
C ARG A 162 -0.02 21.35 24.31
N LEU A 163 -1.23 21.12 23.79
CA LEU A 163 -2.16 22.20 23.42
C LEU A 163 -3.04 22.62 24.61
N LEU A 164 -3.16 23.93 24.82
CA LEU A 164 -4.08 24.50 25.81
C LEU A 164 -5.52 24.33 25.34
N ARG A 165 -6.35 23.69 26.19
CA ARG A 165 -7.80 23.52 25.94
C ARG A 165 -8.51 24.87 26.02
N ILE A 166 -9.63 25.03 25.32
CA ILE A 166 -10.41 26.28 25.30
C ILE A 166 -10.80 26.74 26.73
N ARG A 167 -11.18 25.80 27.60
CA ARG A 167 -11.54 26.12 28.99
C ARG A 167 -10.35 26.58 29.86
N ALA A 168 -9.14 26.19 29.51
CA ALA A 168 -7.93 26.51 30.28
C ALA A 168 -7.28 27.83 29.85
N LEU A 169 -7.86 28.53 28.87
CA LEU A 169 -7.35 29.80 28.36
C LEU A 169 -7.42 30.90 29.40
N ARG A 170 -6.33 31.66 29.53
CA ARG A 170 -6.24 32.83 30.40
C ARG A 170 -6.05 34.10 29.56
N PRO A 171 -6.79 35.19 29.86
CA PRO A 171 -6.57 36.48 29.21
C PRO A 171 -5.11 36.94 29.34
N GLY A 172 -4.56 37.50 28.28
CA GLY A 172 -3.19 38.04 28.27
C GLY A 172 -2.10 37.06 27.88
N GLU A 173 -2.42 35.77 27.68
CA GLU A 173 -1.46 34.77 27.21
C GLU A 173 -1.53 34.59 25.68
N THR A 174 -0.37 34.38 25.05
CA THR A 174 -0.30 33.94 23.66
C THR A 174 -0.30 32.42 23.63
N VAL A 175 -1.31 31.84 22.98
CA VAL A 175 -1.59 30.39 23.01
C VAL A 175 -1.86 29.87 21.60
N THR A 176 -1.71 28.56 21.42
CA THR A 176 -2.18 27.84 20.24
C THR A 176 -3.32 26.92 20.65
N VAL A 177 -4.47 27.11 20.03
CA VAL A 177 -5.69 26.32 20.26
C VAL A 177 -6.04 25.60 18.97
N VAL A 178 -6.34 24.31 19.05
CA VAL A 178 -6.87 23.53 17.92
C VAL A 178 -8.33 23.23 18.19
N GLY A 179 -9.18 23.53 17.22
CA GLY A 179 -10.60 23.27 17.33
C GLY A 179 -11.26 23.03 15.98
N THR A 180 -12.44 22.42 16.03
CA THR A 180 -13.28 22.19 14.86
C THR A 180 -14.10 23.45 14.58
N VAL A 181 -14.19 23.87 13.31
CA VAL A 181 -14.98 25.03 12.88
C VAL A 181 -16.47 24.69 13.00
N GLY A 182 -17.14 25.22 14.02
CA GLY A 182 -18.59 25.09 14.21
C GLY A 182 -19.37 26.05 13.32
N ARG A 183 -18.91 27.29 13.18
CA ARG A 183 -19.48 28.32 12.29
C ARG A 183 -18.35 29.12 11.63
N SER A 184 -18.56 29.49 10.37
CA SER A 184 -17.61 30.27 9.56
C SER A 184 -18.35 31.37 8.82
N HIS A 185 -17.99 32.62 9.10
CA HIS A 185 -18.61 33.80 8.51
C HIS A 185 -17.53 34.79 8.05
N ALA A 186 -17.63 35.28 6.83
CA ALA A 186 -16.75 36.32 6.30
C ALA A 186 -17.59 37.45 5.72
N PHE A 187 -17.37 38.68 6.18
CA PHE A 187 -18.20 39.84 5.83
C PHE A 187 -17.39 41.15 5.87
N VAL A 188 -17.92 42.20 5.26
CA VAL A 188 -17.37 43.56 5.35
C VAL A 188 -17.98 44.26 6.57
N SER A 189 -17.16 45.01 7.32
CA SER A 189 -17.63 45.77 8.47
C SER A 189 -18.65 46.84 8.05
N SER A 190 -19.74 46.96 8.81
CA SER A 190 -20.76 48.00 8.60
C SER A 190 -20.26 49.42 8.90
N ARG A 191 -19.27 49.55 9.81
CA ARG A 191 -18.68 50.85 10.20
C ARG A 191 -17.52 51.28 9.33
N ASN A 192 -16.83 50.33 8.69
CA ASN A 192 -15.68 50.62 7.84
C ASN A 192 -15.70 49.70 6.62
N HIS A 193 -16.14 50.24 5.48
CA HIS A 193 -16.24 49.50 4.22
C HIS A 193 -14.89 49.05 3.63
N ASN A 194 -13.77 49.46 4.22
CA ASN A 194 -12.42 49.01 3.87
C ASN A 194 -11.91 47.86 4.73
N LEU A 195 -12.71 47.37 5.68
CA LEU A 195 -12.35 46.30 6.61
C LEU A 195 -13.19 45.04 6.35
N ALA A 196 -12.51 43.94 6.00
CA ALA A 196 -13.11 42.61 5.96
C ALA A 196 -12.82 41.85 7.26
N ILE A 197 -13.82 41.11 7.75
CA ILE A 197 -13.78 40.38 9.01
C ILE A 197 -14.07 38.91 8.72
N LEU A 198 -13.15 38.03 9.12
CA LEU A 198 -13.38 36.58 9.17
C LEU A 198 -13.65 36.20 10.63
N GLU A 199 -14.85 35.68 10.89
CA GLU A 199 -15.27 35.18 12.19
C GLU A 199 -15.45 33.66 12.12
N LEU A 200 -14.69 32.95 12.95
CA LEU A 200 -14.76 31.51 13.13
C LEU A 200 -15.19 31.22 14.57
N GLN A 201 -16.12 30.28 14.73
CA GLN A 201 -16.40 29.69 16.03
C GLN A 201 -15.71 28.33 16.09
N LEU A 202 -14.60 28.27 16.82
CA LEU A 202 -13.91 27.01 17.06
C LEU A 202 -14.54 26.29 18.24
N GLN A 203 -14.63 24.97 18.16
CA GLN A 203 -15.18 24.12 19.20
C GLN A 203 -14.22 22.98 19.50
N ASP A 204 -13.98 22.73 20.79
CA ASP A 204 -13.32 21.54 21.30
C ASP A 204 -14.25 20.79 22.27
N CYS A 205 -13.76 19.76 22.96
CA CYS A 205 -14.54 19.01 23.94
C CYS A 205 -14.82 19.78 25.24
N THR A 206 -14.19 20.93 25.46
CA THR A 206 -14.28 21.72 26.70
C THR A 206 -15.09 23.01 26.57
N GLY A 207 -15.29 23.50 25.35
CA GLY A 207 -16.04 24.72 25.12
C GLY A 207 -16.02 25.20 23.67
N ARG A 208 -16.42 26.46 23.50
CA ARG A 208 -16.43 27.17 22.22
C ARG A 208 -15.62 28.44 22.36
N LEU A 209 -14.84 28.78 21.35
CA LEU A 209 -13.99 29.96 21.30
C LEU A 209 -14.30 30.77 20.05
N LYS A 210 -14.55 32.07 20.22
CA LYS A 210 -14.70 33.00 19.10
C LYS A 210 -13.32 33.43 18.61
N VAL A 211 -13.07 33.26 17.33
CA VAL A 211 -11.84 33.65 16.65
C VAL A 211 -12.19 34.67 15.59
N THR A 212 -11.54 35.83 15.61
CA THR A 212 -11.82 36.93 14.69
C THR A 212 -10.52 37.43 14.08
N ARG A 213 -10.46 37.46 12.74
CA ARG A 213 -9.31 37.96 11.98
C ARG A 213 -9.74 39.14 11.12
N PHE A 214 -9.02 40.24 11.24
CA PHE A 214 -9.28 41.49 10.55
C PHE A 214 -8.35 41.63 9.33
N TYR A 215 -8.92 42.04 8.20
CA TYR A 215 -8.19 42.25 6.96
C TYR A 215 -8.47 43.65 6.43
N MET A 216 -7.45 44.52 6.50
CA MET A 216 -7.54 45.92 6.07
C MET A 216 -7.21 46.07 4.57
N GLY A 217 -8.07 46.76 3.83
CA GLY A 217 -7.85 47.16 2.44
C GLY A 217 -8.90 46.65 1.45
N ARG A 218 -9.18 47.45 0.41
CA ARG A 218 -10.23 47.20 -0.60
C ARG A 218 -10.07 45.87 -1.34
N ARG A 219 -8.85 45.33 -1.41
CA ARG A 219 -8.57 44.00 -1.99
C ARG A 219 -9.26 42.85 -1.26
N PHE A 220 -9.53 43.01 0.04
CA PHE A 220 -10.12 41.99 0.90
C PHE A 220 -11.63 42.12 1.05
N THR A 221 -12.23 43.22 0.58
CA THR A 221 -13.67 43.46 0.73
C THR A 221 -14.48 42.93 -0.47
N SER A 222 -13.81 42.40 -1.50
CA SER A 222 -14.49 41.81 -2.65
C SER A 222 -15.29 40.54 -2.28
N PRO A 223 -16.51 40.35 -2.82
CA PRO A 223 -17.31 39.15 -2.55
C PRO A 223 -16.59 37.84 -2.89
N LYS A 224 -15.81 37.83 -3.97
CA LYS A 224 -15.00 36.66 -4.38
C LYS A 224 -13.96 36.29 -3.32
N TRP A 225 -13.31 37.27 -2.71
CA TRP A 225 -12.33 37.03 -1.65
C TRP A 225 -12.99 36.50 -0.38
N LEU A 226 -14.11 37.09 0.04
CA LEU A 226 -14.87 36.63 1.21
C LEU A 226 -15.37 35.19 1.04
N GLN A 227 -15.86 34.86 -0.16
CA GLN A 227 -16.27 33.50 -0.49
C GLN A 227 -15.09 32.52 -0.47
N ARG A 228 -13.91 32.95 -0.95
CA ARG A 228 -12.68 32.14 -0.89
C ARG A 228 -12.27 31.84 0.55
N GLN A 229 -12.33 32.83 1.45
CA GLN A 229 -12.04 32.60 2.87
C GLN A 229 -13.00 31.59 3.50
N ARG A 230 -14.31 31.70 3.24
CA ARG A 230 -15.28 30.72 3.73
C ARG A 230 -15.03 29.30 3.22
N ARG A 231 -14.48 29.15 2.01
CA ARG A 231 -14.08 27.85 1.45
C ARG A 231 -12.81 27.28 2.07
N LEU A 232 -11.89 28.13 2.52
CA LEU A 232 -10.68 27.70 3.24
C LEU A 232 -11.01 27.19 4.65
N PHE A 233 -12.05 27.74 5.27
CA PHE A 233 -12.51 27.36 6.61
C PHE A 233 -13.95 26.82 6.56
N PRO A 234 -14.20 25.67 5.91
CA PRO A 234 -15.53 25.08 5.87
C PRO A 234 -15.94 24.59 7.26
N GLN A 235 -17.25 24.48 7.49
CA GLN A 235 -17.75 23.89 8.72
C GLN A 235 -17.24 22.46 8.89
N GLY A 236 -16.78 22.12 10.09
CA GLY A 236 -16.17 20.84 10.43
C GLY A 236 -14.67 20.73 10.15
N ALA A 237 -14.05 21.73 9.48
CA ALA A 237 -12.61 21.79 9.34
C ALA A 237 -11.91 21.86 10.71
N THR A 238 -10.73 21.26 10.83
CA THR A 238 -9.88 21.38 12.02
C THR A 238 -8.86 22.48 11.79
N VAL A 239 -8.84 23.47 12.67
CA VAL A 239 -8.03 24.68 12.52
C VAL A 239 -7.20 24.89 13.78
N ALA A 240 -5.90 25.13 13.61
CA ALA A 240 -5.04 25.69 14.63
C ALA A 240 -5.14 27.22 14.58
N ALA A 241 -5.41 27.83 15.72
CA ALA A 241 -5.44 29.27 15.91
C ALA A 241 -4.43 29.66 16.98
N SER A 242 -3.43 30.45 16.60
CA SER A 242 -2.36 30.90 17.49
C SER A 242 -2.42 32.41 17.67
N GLY A 243 -2.56 32.89 18.90
CA GLY A 243 -2.63 34.33 19.17
C GLY A 243 -2.88 34.69 20.63
N LEU A 244 -2.99 35.99 20.89
CA LEU A 244 -3.25 36.53 22.22
C LEU A 244 -4.72 36.34 22.63
N VAL A 245 -4.95 35.72 23.78
CA VAL A 245 -6.28 35.58 24.38
C VAL A 245 -6.75 36.93 24.92
N LYS A 246 -7.89 37.40 24.43
CA LYS A 246 -8.54 38.64 24.88
C LYS A 246 -9.93 38.38 25.41
N THR A 247 -10.31 39.15 26.42
CA THR A 247 -11.68 39.16 26.94
C THR A 247 -12.56 40.06 26.08
N GLY A 248 -13.66 39.53 25.57
CA GLY A 248 -14.68 40.27 24.82
C GLY A 248 -16.05 40.22 25.52
N PRO A 249 -17.05 40.92 24.97
CA PRO A 249 -18.40 40.99 25.56
C PRO A 249 -19.13 39.64 25.64
N TYR A 250 -18.67 38.61 24.92
CA TYR A 250 -19.24 37.26 24.90
C TYR A 250 -18.28 36.19 25.46
N GLY A 251 -17.26 36.60 26.22
CA GLY A 251 -16.25 35.71 26.79
C GLY A 251 -14.88 35.81 26.11
N LEU A 252 -14.06 34.79 26.26
CA LEU A 252 -12.71 34.74 25.70
C LEU A 252 -12.75 34.67 24.17
N SER A 253 -11.80 35.35 23.53
CA SER A 253 -11.66 35.38 22.08
C SER A 253 -10.20 35.50 21.67
N LEU A 254 -9.89 35.03 20.45
CA LEU A 254 -8.62 35.33 19.79
C LEU A 254 -8.88 36.39 18.72
N GLN A 255 -8.28 37.56 18.91
CA GLN A 255 -8.27 38.63 17.91
C GLN A 255 -6.98 38.57 17.12
N ASP A 256 -7.10 38.62 15.81
CA ASP A 256 -5.99 38.54 14.88
C ASP A 256 -5.01 37.37 15.14
N PRO A 257 -5.48 36.13 15.32
CA PRO A 257 -4.57 34.99 15.40
C PRO A 257 -4.02 34.61 14.03
N LEU A 258 -2.88 33.92 14.06
CA LEU A 258 -2.41 33.11 12.94
C LEU A 258 -3.33 31.88 12.82
N LEU A 259 -3.88 31.67 11.63
CA LEU A 259 -4.80 30.56 11.35
C LEU A 259 -4.12 29.58 10.39
N GLU A 260 -4.12 28.31 10.77
CA GLU A 260 -3.62 27.21 9.95
C GLU A 260 -4.69 26.12 9.85
N VAL A 261 -5.03 25.73 8.63
CA VAL A 261 -6.00 24.65 8.38
C VAL A 261 -5.25 23.33 8.43
N LEU A 262 -5.55 22.53 9.45
CA LEU A 262 -4.96 21.20 9.63
C LEU A 262 -5.74 20.14 8.84
N ASP A 263 -7.05 20.33 8.67
CA ASP A 263 -7.93 19.46 7.89
C ASP A 263 -9.18 20.23 7.41
N SER A 264 -9.63 19.99 6.17
CA SER A 264 -10.67 20.78 5.49
C SER A 264 -12.04 20.09 5.37
N GLY A 265 -12.29 18.99 6.08
CA GLY A 265 -13.48 18.15 5.90
C GLY A 265 -14.64 18.39 6.90
N PRO A 266 -15.92 18.41 6.47
CA PRO A 266 -17.08 18.42 7.36
C PRO A 266 -17.38 17.00 7.86
N GLY A 267 -17.14 16.72 9.14
CA GLY A 267 -17.55 15.45 9.75
C GLY A 267 -16.99 15.30 11.15
N THR A 268 -17.72 15.88 12.10
CA THR A 268 -17.58 15.77 13.57
C THR A 268 -17.10 14.38 14.02
N THR A 269 -16.06 14.29 14.84
CA THR A 269 -16.04 14.80 16.22
C THR A 269 -14.68 15.39 16.55
N ALA A 270 -14.71 16.43 17.37
CA ALA A 270 -13.57 16.84 18.18
C ALA A 270 -12.79 15.61 18.65
N ALA A 271 -11.46 15.73 18.69
CA ALA A 271 -10.61 14.83 19.45
C ALA A 271 -11.40 14.30 20.66
N SER A 272 -11.75 13.01 20.65
CA SER A 272 -12.43 12.38 21.78
C SER A 272 -11.71 12.84 23.05
N PRO A 273 -12.41 13.15 24.15
CA PRO A 273 -11.85 13.88 25.32
C PRO A 273 -10.58 13.29 25.97
N GLY A 274 -10.03 12.18 25.47
CA GLY A 274 -8.74 11.60 25.86
C GLY A 274 -7.71 11.37 24.73
N ARG A 275 -7.97 11.70 23.46
CA ARG A 275 -6.99 11.47 22.37
C ARG A 275 -5.92 12.54 22.37
N ARG A 276 -4.81 12.22 23.05
CA ARG A 276 -3.60 13.06 23.16
C ARG A 276 -2.75 13.02 21.90
N ILE A 277 -2.83 11.97 21.09
CA ILE A 277 -2.01 11.77 19.90
C ILE A 277 -2.92 11.39 18.73
N LEU A 278 -2.84 12.10 17.61
CA LEU A 278 -3.66 11.88 16.42
C LEU A 278 -2.82 11.29 15.28
N PRO A 279 -3.22 10.13 14.73
CA PRO A 279 -2.55 9.55 13.56
C PRO A 279 -2.79 10.39 12.29
N VAL A 280 -1.73 10.54 11.51
CA VAL A 280 -1.73 11.10 10.16
C VAL A 280 -1.44 9.96 9.19
N TYR A 281 -2.37 9.69 8.29
CA TYR A 281 -2.23 8.63 7.29
C TYR A 281 -1.63 9.16 5.98
N PRO A 282 -0.97 8.31 5.18
CA PRO A 282 -0.66 8.63 3.80
C PRO A 282 -1.91 9.11 3.04
N PRO A 283 -1.80 10.12 2.17
CA PRO A 283 -2.93 10.56 1.36
C PRO A 283 -3.35 9.44 0.42
N VAL A 284 -4.66 9.20 0.35
CA VAL A 284 -5.28 8.22 -0.55
C VAL A 284 -6.09 9.00 -1.58
N GLU A 285 -5.88 8.73 -2.87
CA GLU A 285 -6.54 9.48 -3.93
C GLU A 285 -8.07 9.43 -3.79
N GLY A 286 -8.73 10.59 -3.85
CA GLY A 286 -10.19 10.69 -3.69
C GLY A 286 -10.74 10.45 -2.27
N LEU A 287 -9.87 10.28 -1.27
CA LEU A 287 -10.22 10.12 0.15
C LEU A 287 -9.47 11.12 1.04
N GLY A 288 -10.23 11.94 1.78
CA GLY A 288 -9.66 12.83 2.80
C GLY A 288 -9.16 12.06 4.03
N GLY A 289 -8.17 12.61 4.73
CA GLY A 289 -7.55 11.98 5.90
C GLY A 289 -8.53 11.62 7.02
N GLU A 290 -9.57 12.42 7.24
CA GLU A 290 -10.62 12.12 8.21
C GLU A 290 -11.52 10.94 7.78
N SER A 291 -11.85 10.82 6.50
CA SER A 291 -12.61 9.67 5.99
C SER A 291 -11.85 8.37 6.18
N LEU A 292 -10.53 8.41 5.96
CA LEU A 292 -9.65 7.27 6.19
C LEU A 292 -9.52 6.96 7.69
N ARG A 293 -9.35 7.98 8.55
CA ARG A 293 -9.38 7.82 10.01
C ARG A 293 -10.68 7.18 10.50
N ARG A 294 -11.83 7.60 9.98
CA ARG A 294 -13.12 7.02 10.31
C ARG A 294 -13.24 5.57 9.84
N ALA A 295 -12.76 5.26 8.64
CA ALA A 295 -12.72 3.88 8.15
C ALA A 295 -11.88 2.98 9.06
N VAL A 296 -10.68 3.43 9.44
CA VAL A 296 -9.80 2.71 10.38
C VAL A 296 -10.47 2.55 11.75
N GLN A 297 -11.08 3.61 12.28
CA GLN A 297 -11.79 3.54 13.58
C GLN A 297 -12.97 2.57 13.56
N ALA A 298 -13.67 2.43 12.43
CA ALA A 298 -14.77 1.49 12.28
C ALA A 298 -14.28 0.03 12.35
N VAL A 299 -13.07 -0.25 11.87
CA VAL A 299 -12.50 -1.62 11.89
C VAL A 299 -11.66 -1.93 13.12
N LEU A 300 -11.19 -0.92 13.86
CA LEU A 300 -10.33 -1.09 15.03
C LEU A 300 -10.89 -2.08 16.08
N PRO A 301 -12.18 -2.06 16.44
CA PRO A 301 -12.74 -3.05 17.37
C PRO A 301 -12.62 -4.49 16.88
N MET A 302 -12.44 -4.71 15.57
CA MET A 302 -12.24 -6.03 14.97
C MET A 302 -10.79 -6.51 15.06
N ALA A 303 -9.85 -5.68 15.55
CA ALA A 303 -8.46 -6.08 15.77
C ALA A 303 -8.34 -7.26 16.75
N CYS A 304 -9.27 -7.39 17.71
CA CYS A 304 -9.31 -8.54 18.63
C CYS A 304 -9.62 -9.88 17.95
N ARG A 305 -10.16 -9.86 16.72
CA ARG A 305 -10.45 -11.05 15.92
C ARG A 305 -9.23 -11.52 15.12
N GLN A 306 -8.17 -10.72 15.07
CA GLN A 306 -6.92 -11.10 14.44
C GLN A 306 -6.25 -12.20 15.27
N GLN A 307 -5.84 -13.28 14.61
CA GLN A 307 -5.14 -14.37 15.28
C GLN A 307 -3.73 -13.91 15.65
N ASP A 308 -3.41 -13.94 16.93
CA ASP A 308 -2.04 -13.72 17.40
C ASP A 308 -1.23 -14.99 17.17
N HIS A 309 -0.27 -14.92 16.25
CA HIS A 309 0.60 -16.06 15.90
C HIS A 309 1.68 -16.34 16.95
N LEU A 310 1.91 -15.43 17.89
CA LEU A 310 2.81 -15.64 19.01
C LEU A 310 2.03 -16.17 20.21
N THR A 311 2.47 -17.29 20.79
CA THR A 311 1.94 -17.75 22.07
C THR A 311 2.51 -16.93 23.23
N GLU A 312 1.88 -17.01 24.40
CA GLU A 312 2.30 -16.25 25.59
C GLU A 312 3.79 -16.43 25.96
N PRO A 313 4.36 -17.65 25.96
CA PRO A 313 5.78 -17.83 26.24
C PRO A 313 6.71 -17.08 25.28
N TRP A 314 6.35 -17.03 23.98
CA TRP A 314 7.15 -16.32 22.98
C TRP A 314 7.03 -14.81 23.14
N ARG A 315 5.83 -14.29 23.43
CA ARG A 315 5.63 -12.87 23.71
C ARG A 315 6.46 -12.41 24.90
N GLN A 316 6.44 -13.15 26.00
CA GLN A 316 7.23 -12.84 27.19
C GLN A 316 8.73 -12.88 26.90
N ARG A 317 9.19 -13.90 26.17
CA ARG A 317 10.60 -14.03 25.78
C ARG A 317 11.10 -12.86 24.94
N PHE A 318 10.29 -12.35 24.01
CA PHE A 318 10.67 -11.26 23.11
C PHE A 318 10.25 -9.87 23.62
N GLY A 319 9.53 -9.79 24.74
CA GLY A 319 9.09 -8.52 25.33
C GLY A 319 8.12 -7.75 24.42
N VAL A 320 7.22 -8.45 23.73
CA VAL A 320 6.26 -7.83 22.79
C VAL A 320 4.82 -7.95 23.29
N ILE A 321 4.01 -6.91 23.05
CA ILE A 321 2.59 -6.86 23.43
C ILE A 321 1.71 -7.75 22.54
N HIS A 322 0.44 -7.94 22.88
CA HIS A 322 -0.50 -8.69 22.04
C HIS A 322 -0.73 -8.03 20.68
N LEU A 323 -0.98 -8.83 19.63
CA LEU A 323 -1.18 -8.31 18.27
C LEU A 323 -2.37 -7.33 18.19
N ALA A 324 -3.49 -7.66 18.84
CA ALA A 324 -4.67 -6.80 18.86
C ALA A 324 -4.40 -5.45 19.55
N GLU A 325 -3.60 -5.46 20.62
CA GLU A 325 -3.17 -4.24 21.31
C GLU A 325 -2.24 -3.41 20.44
N ALA A 326 -1.34 -4.05 19.69
CA ALA A 326 -0.45 -3.38 18.76
C ALA A 326 -1.22 -2.68 17.62
N PHE A 327 -2.19 -3.35 16.99
CA PHE A 327 -3.06 -2.70 16.01
C PHE A 327 -3.85 -1.53 16.61
N THR A 328 -4.38 -1.71 17.83
CA THR A 328 -5.11 -0.63 18.49
C THR A 328 -4.19 0.56 18.79
N ALA A 329 -3.03 0.32 19.37
CA ALA A 329 -2.12 1.37 19.80
C ALA A 329 -1.34 2.04 18.66
N ILE A 330 -1.15 1.38 17.51
CA ILE A 330 -0.57 2.05 16.34
C ILE A 330 -1.56 3.06 15.74
N HIS A 331 -2.86 2.75 15.67
CA HIS A 331 -3.85 3.68 15.12
C HIS A 331 -4.43 4.63 16.16
N GLN A 332 -4.44 4.25 17.44
CA GLN A 332 -5.00 5.02 18.54
C GLN A 332 -4.12 4.89 19.79
N PRO A 333 -2.91 5.49 19.77
CA PRO A 333 -2.01 5.43 20.91
C PRO A 333 -2.57 6.20 22.11
N ALA A 334 -2.63 5.53 23.27
CA ALA A 334 -2.95 6.17 24.55
C ALA A 334 -1.78 7.04 25.07
N SER A 335 -0.56 6.69 24.68
CA SER A 335 0.68 7.39 25.01
C SER A 335 1.75 7.08 23.96
N GLU A 336 2.83 7.87 23.97
CA GLU A 336 3.98 7.63 23.11
C GLU A 336 4.66 6.28 23.39
N ALA A 337 4.69 5.86 24.66
CA ALA A 337 5.19 4.54 25.04
C ALA A 337 4.35 3.40 24.43
N ALA A 338 3.01 3.53 24.45
CA ALA A 338 2.13 2.54 23.83
C ALA A 338 2.31 2.49 22.31
N ARG A 339 2.50 3.65 21.66
CA ARG A 339 2.81 3.75 20.23
C ARG A 339 4.11 3.02 19.88
N GLN A 340 5.16 3.24 20.68
CA GLN A 340 6.45 2.61 20.45
C GLN A 340 6.42 1.10 20.68
N ALA A 341 5.69 0.63 21.69
CA ALA A 341 5.47 -0.80 21.93
C ALA A 341 4.70 -1.48 20.78
N ALA A 342 3.66 -0.81 20.26
CA ALA A 342 2.92 -1.26 19.09
C ALA A 342 3.79 -1.35 17.84
N ARG A 343 4.56 -0.29 17.57
CA ARG A 343 5.52 -0.26 16.46
C ARG A 343 6.55 -1.38 16.59
N HIS A 344 7.11 -1.58 17.79
CA HIS A 344 8.06 -2.66 18.04
C HIS A 344 7.46 -4.03 17.73
N ARG A 345 6.24 -4.30 18.22
CA ARG A 345 5.53 -5.56 17.94
C ARG A 345 5.29 -5.77 16.44
N LEU A 346 4.78 -4.77 15.72
CA LEU A 346 4.45 -4.91 14.30
C LEU A 346 5.71 -5.06 13.42
N VAL A 347 6.77 -4.30 13.73
CA VAL A 347 8.07 -4.44 13.05
C VAL A 347 8.68 -5.81 13.35
N PHE A 348 8.61 -6.27 14.60
CA PHE A 348 9.07 -7.61 14.96
C PHE A 348 8.35 -8.69 14.15
N ASP A 349 7.03 -8.60 14.02
CA ASP A 349 6.23 -9.57 13.26
C ASP A 349 6.64 -9.58 11.76
N GLU A 350 6.87 -8.41 11.15
CA GLU A 350 7.35 -8.32 9.76
C GLU A 350 8.74 -8.96 9.59
N PHE A 351 9.67 -8.70 10.51
CA PHE A 351 10.99 -9.33 10.47
C PHE A 351 10.92 -10.84 10.73
N LEU A 352 10.06 -11.29 11.64
CA LEU A 352 9.85 -12.69 11.92
C LEU A 352 9.32 -13.42 10.69
N GLU A 353 8.32 -12.85 10.01
CA GLU A 353 7.76 -13.41 8.77
C GLU A 353 8.84 -13.52 7.67
N LEU A 354 9.66 -12.47 7.50
CA LEU A 354 10.79 -12.50 6.58
C LEU A 354 11.79 -13.62 6.93
N GLN A 355 12.19 -13.74 8.20
CA GLN A 355 13.14 -14.75 8.66
C GLN A 355 12.59 -16.17 8.48
N LEU A 356 11.32 -16.41 8.82
CA LEU A 356 10.66 -17.70 8.60
C LEU A 356 10.60 -18.05 7.12
N GLY A 357 10.32 -17.07 6.25
CA GLY A 357 10.38 -17.25 4.80
C GLY A 357 11.76 -17.66 4.30
N LEU A 358 12.82 -16.99 4.79
CA LEU A 358 14.21 -17.32 4.46
C LEU A 358 14.62 -18.70 4.97
N LEU A 359 14.22 -19.06 6.19
CA LEU A 359 14.47 -20.38 6.77
C LEU A 359 13.77 -21.49 5.99
N ARG A 360 12.50 -21.30 5.62
CA ARG A 360 11.75 -22.26 4.79
C ARG A 360 12.39 -22.43 3.41
N ARG A 361 12.88 -21.33 2.81
CA ARG A 361 13.64 -21.38 1.56
C ARG A 361 14.95 -22.16 1.73
N ARG A 362 15.70 -21.90 2.80
CA ARG A 362 16.95 -22.61 3.11
C ARG A 362 16.71 -24.11 3.32
N GLN A 363 15.68 -24.48 4.08
CA GLN A 363 15.31 -25.87 4.32
C GLN A 363 14.96 -26.59 3.00
N ARG A 364 14.20 -25.94 2.11
CA ARG A 364 13.88 -26.48 0.78
C ARG A 364 15.13 -26.65 -0.09
N GLN A 365 16.08 -25.73 -0.03
CA GLN A 365 17.36 -25.84 -0.74
C GLN A 365 18.22 -26.98 -0.17
N GLN A 366 18.25 -27.16 1.14
CA GLN A 366 18.99 -28.25 1.79
C GLN A 366 18.38 -29.63 1.51
N ALA A 367 17.05 -29.70 1.32
CA ALA A 367 16.35 -30.94 0.98
C ALA A 367 16.54 -31.36 -0.49
N GLN A 368 17.07 -30.48 -1.35
CA GLN A 368 17.43 -30.84 -2.72
C GLN A 368 18.73 -31.64 -2.68
N ALA A 369 18.65 -32.94 -3.01
CA ALA A 369 19.81 -33.79 -3.14
C ALA A 369 20.76 -33.19 -4.19
N MET A 370 21.98 -32.87 -3.78
CA MET A 370 23.05 -32.53 -4.71
C MET A 370 23.72 -33.81 -5.21
N ALA A 371 24.21 -33.78 -6.45
CA ALA A 371 25.20 -34.75 -6.89
C ALA A 371 26.41 -34.67 -5.95
N ASP A 372 27.01 -35.81 -5.63
CA ASP A 372 28.21 -35.87 -4.81
C ASP A 372 29.36 -35.17 -5.55
N LEU A 373 29.63 -33.91 -5.16
CA LEU A 373 30.69 -33.07 -5.72
C LEU A 373 32.00 -33.31 -4.98
N THR A 374 32.31 -34.56 -4.64
CA THR A 374 33.61 -34.93 -4.09
C THR A 374 34.70 -34.47 -5.06
N VAL A 375 35.30 -33.32 -4.77
CA VAL A 375 36.43 -32.75 -5.50
C VAL A 375 37.63 -33.65 -5.23
N THR A 376 37.72 -34.73 -6.00
CA THR A 376 38.79 -35.70 -5.98
C THR A 376 39.93 -35.17 -6.84
N GLY A 377 40.80 -34.38 -6.22
CA GLY A 377 42.01 -33.88 -6.86
C GLY A 377 42.40 -32.49 -6.37
N ALA A 378 43.66 -32.32 -5.99
CA ALA A 378 44.24 -30.99 -5.90
C ALA A 378 44.36 -30.47 -7.33
N SER A 379 43.38 -29.69 -7.82
CA SER A 379 43.50 -29.04 -9.12
C SER A 379 44.65 -28.02 -9.02
N ASP A 380 45.69 -28.20 -9.83
CA ASP A 380 46.81 -27.25 -9.95
C ASP A 380 46.41 -25.94 -10.64
N LEU A 381 45.16 -25.84 -11.12
CA LEU A 381 44.64 -24.68 -11.84
C LEU A 381 44.57 -23.43 -10.95
N ALA A 382 44.10 -23.58 -9.71
CA ALA A 382 44.05 -22.48 -8.76
C ALA A 382 45.48 -21.99 -8.41
N ALA A 383 46.43 -22.91 -8.23
CA ALA A 383 47.83 -22.59 -7.95
C ALA A 383 48.51 -21.92 -9.16
N ALA A 384 48.28 -22.43 -10.38
CA ALA A 384 48.79 -21.84 -11.61
C ALA A 384 48.24 -20.44 -11.87
N PHE A 385 46.94 -20.22 -11.61
CA PHE A 385 46.33 -18.90 -11.72
C PHE A 385 46.92 -17.92 -10.70
N LEU A 386 47.11 -18.34 -9.45
CA LEU A 386 47.75 -17.50 -8.42
C LEU A 386 49.18 -17.08 -8.82
N ALA A 387 49.94 -17.95 -9.50
CA ALA A 387 51.29 -17.64 -9.96
C ALA A 387 51.33 -16.60 -11.11
N LEU A 388 50.23 -16.42 -11.86
CA LEU A 388 50.11 -15.43 -12.94
C LEU A 388 49.74 -14.03 -12.43
N LEU A 389 49.26 -13.91 -11.20
CA LEU A 389 48.80 -12.63 -10.67
C LEU A 389 50.00 -11.72 -10.33
N PRO A 390 50.00 -10.44 -10.77
CA PRO A 390 51.09 -9.51 -10.47
C PRO A 390 51.04 -8.97 -9.03
N PHE A 391 50.20 -9.54 -8.17
CA PHE A 391 49.99 -9.13 -6.78
C PHE A 391 49.68 -10.35 -5.91
N ARG A 392 49.86 -10.20 -4.60
CA ARG A 392 49.45 -11.21 -3.62
C ARG A 392 48.02 -10.99 -3.17
N LEU A 393 47.32 -12.07 -2.86
CA LEU A 393 46.00 -11.97 -2.26
C LEU A 393 46.07 -11.29 -0.89
N THR A 394 45.02 -10.54 -0.57
CA THR A 394 44.84 -9.98 0.76
C THR A 394 44.36 -11.06 1.73
N SER A 395 44.60 -10.87 3.02
CA SER A 395 44.09 -11.76 4.08
C SER A 395 42.56 -11.93 4.05
N ALA A 396 41.84 -10.89 3.61
CA ALA A 396 40.39 -10.95 3.41
C ALA A 396 40.01 -11.88 2.26
N GLN A 397 40.69 -11.79 1.12
CA GLN A 397 40.46 -12.66 -0.04
C GLN A 397 40.79 -14.12 0.30
N GLU A 398 41.94 -14.38 0.95
CA GLU A 398 42.34 -15.72 1.39
C GLU A 398 41.33 -16.33 2.38
N ARG A 399 40.81 -15.53 3.31
CA ARG A 399 39.76 -15.95 4.24
C ARG A 399 38.48 -16.35 3.50
N VAL A 400 38.04 -15.54 2.53
CA VAL A 400 36.83 -15.84 1.74
C VAL A 400 37.04 -17.10 0.90
N LEU A 401 38.20 -17.29 0.29
CA LEU A 401 38.51 -18.49 -0.49
C LEU A 401 38.48 -19.76 0.35
N ARG A 402 39.04 -19.73 1.58
CA ARG A 402 38.91 -20.86 2.52
C ARG A 402 37.46 -21.14 2.86
N GLN A 403 36.64 -20.11 3.06
CA GLN A 403 35.21 -20.28 3.33
C GLN A 403 34.45 -20.89 2.14
N VAL A 404 34.74 -20.44 0.92
CA VAL A 404 34.16 -21.02 -0.31
C VAL A 404 34.55 -22.49 -0.46
N ARG A 405 35.83 -22.81 -0.30
CA ARG A 405 36.32 -24.19 -0.38
C ARG A 405 35.65 -25.09 0.65
N ASN A 406 35.52 -24.61 1.89
CA ASN A 406 34.85 -25.36 2.94
C ASN A 406 33.37 -25.57 2.62
N ASP A 407 32.65 -24.54 2.16
CA ASP A 407 31.22 -24.65 1.84
C ASP A 407 30.95 -25.60 0.66
N LEU A 408 31.85 -25.65 -0.34
CA LEU A 408 31.74 -26.55 -1.50
C LEU A 408 31.93 -28.03 -1.14
N GLN A 409 32.53 -28.35 0.01
CA GLN A 409 32.71 -29.73 0.48
C GLN A 409 31.46 -30.30 1.17
N TRP A 410 30.43 -29.48 1.40
CA TRP A 410 29.20 -29.93 2.08
C TRP A 410 28.23 -30.57 1.09
N THR A 411 27.40 -31.47 1.60
CA THR A 411 26.32 -32.14 0.85
C THR A 411 25.10 -31.23 0.58
N THR A 412 25.16 -29.97 1.02
CA THR A 412 24.08 -28.98 0.87
C THR A 412 24.52 -27.81 -0.01
N PRO A 413 23.64 -27.21 -0.83
CA PRO A 413 24.01 -26.09 -1.71
C PRO A 413 24.62 -24.90 -0.98
N MET A 414 25.74 -24.37 -1.51
CA MET A 414 26.36 -23.13 -1.02
C MET A 414 25.56 -21.90 -1.50
N GLY A 415 25.05 -21.11 -0.56
CA GLY A 415 24.34 -19.84 -0.81
C GLY A 415 25.12 -18.60 -0.39
N ARG A 416 26.41 -18.53 -0.72
CA ARG A 416 27.31 -17.46 -0.25
C ARG A 416 27.27 -16.22 -1.14
N LEU A 417 27.14 -15.05 -0.52
CA LEU A 417 27.33 -13.75 -1.17
C LEU A 417 28.72 -13.19 -0.83
N VAL A 418 29.57 -12.99 -1.84
CA VAL A 418 30.88 -12.32 -1.68
C VAL A 418 30.67 -10.81 -1.82
N GLN A 419 30.78 -10.08 -0.71
CA GLN A 419 30.57 -8.63 -0.66
C GLN A 419 31.89 -7.89 -0.37
N GLY A 420 32.08 -6.73 -1.02
CA GLY A 420 33.24 -5.86 -0.85
C GLY A 420 33.17 -4.66 -1.78
N ASP A 421 33.95 -3.61 -1.50
CA ASP A 421 33.94 -2.35 -2.25
C ASP A 421 34.42 -2.50 -3.70
N VAL A 422 34.19 -1.48 -4.53
CA VAL A 422 34.73 -1.44 -5.90
C VAL A 422 36.26 -1.49 -5.82
N GLY A 423 36.89 -2.36 -6.61
CA GLY A 423 38.35 -2.56 -6.58
C GLY A 423 38.88 -3.53 -5.51
N SER A 424 38.05 -4.06 -4.61
CA SER A 424 38.48 -5.03 -3.56
C SER A 424 38.89 -6.43 -4.06
N GLY A 425 38.91 -6.65 -5.38
CA GLY A 425 39.33 -7.93 -5.98
C GLY A 425 38.33 -9.08 -5.85
N LYS A 426 37.02 -8.80 -5.71
CA LYS A 426 35.95 -9.82 -5.73
C LYS A 426 36.03 -10.75 -6.93
N THR A 427 36.42 -10.22 -8.09
CA THR A 427 36.55 -10.99 -9.34
C THR A 427 37.60 -12.10 -9.23
N VAL A 428 38.74 -11.83 -8.57
CA VAL A 428 39.80 -12.83 -8.38
C VAL A 428 39.30 -13.98 -7.51
N VAL A 429 38.54 -13.68 -6.45
CA VAL A 429 37.91 -14.69 -5.59
C VAL A 429 36.91 -15.54 -6.38
N ALA A 430 36.11 -14.93 -7.25
CA ALA A 430 35.14 -15.66 -8.08
C ALA A 430 35.82 -16.57 -9.11
N ILE A 431 36.90 -16.10 -9.75
CA ILE A 431 37.66 -16.92 -10.71
C ILE A 431 38.27 -18.12 -10.00
N ILE A 432 38.91 -17.93 -8.85
CA ILE A 432 39.51 -19.05 -8.09
C ILE A 432 38.43 -20.03 -7.62
N ALA A 433 37.21 -19.58 -7.34
CA ALA A 433 36.11 -20.47 -6.98
C ALA A 433 35.57 -21.32 -8.16
N LEU A 434 35.87 -20.94 -9.41
CA LEU A 434 35.50 -21.69 -10.61
C LEU A 434 36.53 -22.78 -10.98
N LEU A 435 37.77 -22.65 -10.50
CA LEU A 435 38.91 -23.55 -10.76
C LEU A 435 39.02 -24.64 -9.68
#